data_AF-A0A9Q0FR23-F1
#
_entry.id   AF-A0A9Q0FR23-F1
#
_cell.length_a   1.000
_cell.length_b   1.000
_cell.length_c   1.000
_cell.angle_alpha   90.00
_cell.angle_beta   90.00
_cell.angle_gamma   90.00
#
_symmetry.space_group_name_H-M   'P 1'
#
loop_
_entity.id
_entity.type
_entity.pdbx_description
1 polymer ?
#
loop_
_entity_poly.entity_id
_entity_poly.type
_entity_poly.pdbx_seq_one_letter_code
_entity_poly.pdbx_strand_id
1 'polypeptide(L)' 'MFFNAFKCAAEITWCPKQEIFPGGPCGGNPGQQCLLDFLGKYGAASMPKNCQCQNSGPDKRLCKCDVVCQN' A
#
# COMPACT_ATOMS: atom_id res chain seq x y z
N MET A 1 -7.78 -29.28 29.79
CA MET A 1 -8.56 -28.28 29.02
C MET A 1 -7.64 -27.77 27.93
N PHE A 2 -8.02 -27.98 26.67
CA PHE A 2 -7.17 -27.71 25.50
C PHE A 2 -7.04 -26.21 25.27
N PHE A 3 -5.80 -25.71 25.17
CA PHE A 3 -5.53 -24.37 24.68
C PHE A 3 -6.05 -24.28 23.24
N ASN A 4 -7.11 -23.49 23.03
CA ASN A 4 -7.60 -23.17 21.71
C ASN A 4 -6.53 -22.33 21.00
N ALA A 5 -5.83 -22.96 20.06
CA ALA A 5 -4.88 -22.30 19.19
C ALA A 5 -5.61 -21.22 18.37
N PHE A 6 -5.05 -20.01 18.40
CA PHE A 6 -5.43 -18.82 17.65
C PHE A 6 -6.03 -19.12 16.28
N LYS A 7 -7.35 -18.92 16.11
CA LYS A 7 -7.96 -18.79 14.79
C LYS A 7 -7.96 -17.31 14.39
N CYS A 8 -6.77 -16.74 14.18
CA CYS A 8 -6.62 -15.46 13.49
C CYS A 8 -6.54 -15.70 11.98
N ALA A 9 -7.61 -16.24 11.40
CA ALA A 9 -7.79 -16.25 9.95
C ALA A 9 -8.93 -15.28 9.63
N ALA A 10 -8.70 -13.99 9.90
CA ALA A 10 -9.45 -12.97 9.18
C ALA A 10 -9.00 -13.10 7.72
N GLU A 11 -9.91 -13.42 6.80
CA GLU A 11 -9.59 -13.45 5.38
C GLU A 11 -9.10 -12.06 4.97
N ILE A 12 -7.80 -11.95 4.68
CA ILE A 12 -7.20 -10.70 4.24
C ILE A 12 -7.76 -10.39 2.85
N THR A 13 -8.70 -9.45 2.79
CA THR A 13 -9.20 -8.92 1.53
C THR A 13 -8.28 -7.80 1.07
N TRP A 14 -7.92 -7.85 -0.21
CA TRP A 14 -7.05 -6.87 -0.86
C TRP A 14 -7.91 -5.89 -1.65
N CYS A 15 -7.80 -4.60 -1.33
CA CYS A 15 -8.52 -3.52 -1.99
C CYS A 15 -7.53 -2.67 -2.81
N PRO A 16 -7.80 -2.43 -4.10
CA PRO A 16 -7.00 -1.49 -4.87
C PRO A 16 -7.21 -0.07 -4.34
N LYS A 17 -6.11 0.63 -4.08
CA LYS A 17 -6.14 2.00 -3.58
C LYS A 17 -5.19 2.88 -4.37
N GLN A 18 -5.66 4.08 -4.68
CA GLN A 18 -4.95 5.06 -5.49
C GLN A 18 -4.75 6.34 -4.69
N GLU A 19 -3.53 6.87 -4.72
CA GLU A 19 -3.14 8.07 -3.98
C GLU A 19 -2.16 8.92 -4.78
N ILE A 20 -2.27 10.25 -4.64
CA ILE A 20 -1.30 11.18 -5.21
C ILE A 20 -0.34 11.60 -4.11
N PHE A 21 0.94 11.30 -4.28
CA PHE A 21 2.00 11.70 -3.36
C PHE A 21 2.84 12.83 -3.96
N PRO A 22 3.28 13.79 -3.12
CA PRO A 22 4.26 14.78 -3.51
C PRO A 22 5.67 14.17 -3.62
N GLY A 23 6.59 14.90 -4.24
CA GLY A 23 8.00 14.53 -4.30
C GLY A 23 8.47 14.09 -5.68
N GLY A 24 7.92 14.69 -6.73
CA GLY A 24 8.36 14.51 -8.10
C GLY A 24 7.70 13.34 -8.84
N PRO A 25 8.07 13.14 -10.12
CA PRO A 25 7.63 11.99 -10.89
C PRO A 25 8.17 10.68 -10.32
N CYS A 26 7.71 9.57 -10.87
CA CYS A 26 8.20 8.24 -10.60
C CYS A 26 9.71 8.14 -10.88
N GLY A 27 10.51 7.81 -9.86
CA GLY A 27 11.95 7.61 -9.99
C GLY A 27 12.35 6.25 -10.57
N GLY A 28 13.61 5.86 -10.41
CA GLY A 28 14.14 4.59 -10.92
C GLY A 28 13.59 3.32 -10.26
N ASN A 29 13.05 3.43 -9.04
CA ASN A 29 12.38 2.33 -8.32
C ASN A 29 10.94 2.74 -7.90
N PRO A 30 10.05 2.91 -8.89
CA PRO A 30 8.74 3.53 -8.67
C PRO A 30 7.84 2.74 -7.72
N GLY A 31 7.86 1.41 -7.82
CA GLY A 31 7.04 0.54 -6.97
C GLY A 31 7.46 0.60 -5.50
N GLN A 32 8.77 0.61 -5.22
CA GLN A 32 9.29 0.74 -3.86
C GLN A 32 8.99 2.12 -3.27
N GLN A 33 9.08 3.18 -4.08
CA GLN A 33 8.74 4.52 -3.63
C GLN A 33 7.27 4.61 -3.22
N CYS A 34 6.36 4.13 -4.06
CA CYS A 34 4.93 4.05 -3.74
C CYS A 34 4.64 3.16 -2.54
N LEU A 35 5.36 2.05 -2.38
CA LEU A 35 5.25 1.19 -1.21
C LEU A 35 5.57 1.96 0.08
N LEU A 36 6.69 2.69 0.10
CA LEU A 36 7.11 3.48 1.25
C LEU A 36 6.15 4.64 1.54
N ASP A 37 5.65 5.31 0.51
CA ASP A 37 4.64 6.36 0.65
C ASP A 37 3.34 5.83 1.27
N PHE A 38 2.86 4.66 0.81
CA PHE A 38 1.69 3.99 1.37
C PHE A 38 1.94 3.54 2.82
N LEU A 39 3.11 2.97 3.12
CA LEU A 39 3.48 2.59 4.48
C LEU A 39 3.55 3.81 5.42
N GLY A 40 4.05 4.94 4.94
CA GLY A 40 4.10 6.20 5.69
C GLY A 40 2.70 6.78 5.97
N LYS A 41 1.77 6.68 5.01
CA LYS A 41 0.41 7.22 5.14
C LYS A 41 -0.55 6.30 5.91
N TYR A 42 -0.49 4.99 5.66
CA TYR A 42 -1.47 4.01 6.16
C TYR A 42 -0.90 3.05 7.22
N GLY A 43 0.40 3.10 7.47
CA GLY A 43 1.08 2.21 8.41
C GLY A 43 1.32 0.80 7.88
N ALA A 44 2.19 0.06 8.56
CA ALA A 44 2.58 -1.30 8.18
C ALA A 44 1.41 -2.31 8.17
N ALA A 45 0.35 -2.05 8.95
CA ALA A 45 -0.85 -2.89 9.00
C ALA A 45 -1.63 -2.88 7.67
N SER A 46 -1.46 -1.87 6.82
CA SER A 46 -2.09 -1.82 5.50
C SER A 46 -1.46 -2.79 4.49
N MET A 47 -0.28 -3.33 4.82
CA MET A 47 0.49 -4.32 4.04
C MET A 47 0.48 -4.06 2.52
N PRO A 48 0.78 -2.85 2.03
CA PRO A 48 0.65 -2.50 0.62
C PRO A 48 1.44 -3.47 -0.28
N LYS A 49 0.84 -3.88 -1.39
CA LYS A 49 1.46 -4.74 -2.41
C LYS A 49 1.08 -4.30 -3.82
N ASN A 50 1.71 -4.91 -4.83
CA ASN A 50 1.44 -4.64 -6.25
C ASN A 50 1.51 -3.14 -6.62
N CYS A 51 2.40 -2.40 -5.96
CA CYS A 51 2.50 -0.97 -6.11
C CYS A 51 3.00 -0.55 -7.49
N GLN A 52 2.21 0.26 -8.17
CA GLN A 52 2.53 0.89 -9.45
C GLN A 52 2.60 2.40 -9.28
N CYS A 53 3.52 3.03 -10.01
CA CYS A 53 3.65 4.48 -10.06
C CYS A 53 3.31 4.98 -11.46
N GLN A 54 2.56 6.06 -11.55
CA GLN A 54 2.28 6.80 -12.77
C GLN A 54 2.62 8.28 -12.56
N ASN A 55 3.27 8.91 -13.53
CA ASN A 55 3.59 10.33 -13.45
C ASN A 55 2.30 11.16 -13.47
N SER A 56 2.11 12.02 -12.48
CA SER A 56 0.91 12.87 -12.36
C SER A 56 1.23 14.36 -12.45
N GLY A 57 2.49 14.72 -12.70
CA GLY A 57 3.00 16.07 -12.82
C GLY A 57 4.50 16.15 -12.50
N PRO A 58 5.12 17.34 -12.63
CA PRO A 58 6.53 17.55 -12.33
C PRO A 58 6.87 17.35 -10.84
N ASP A 59 5.91 17.56 -9.94
CA ASP A 59 6.11 17.49 -8.48
C ASP A 59 5.28 16.39 -7.81
N LYS A 60 4.56 15.60 -8.60
CA LYS A 60 3.57 14.64 -8.11
C LYS A 60 3.64 13.32 -8.85
N ARG A 61 3.44 12.25 -8.09
CA ARG A 61 3.26 10.90 -8.61
C ARG A 61 1.93 10.33 -8.15
N LEU A 62 1.32 9.54 -9.02
CA LEU A 62 0.16 8.74 -8.71
C LEU A 62 0.61 7.32 -8.37
N CYS A 63 0.33 6.88 -7.16
CA CYS A 63 0.63 5.53 -6.70
C CYS A 63 -0.65 4.72 -6.61
N LYS A 64 -0.64 3.51 -7.19
CA LYS A 64 -1.71 2.52 -7.10
C LYS A 64 -1.16 1.27 -6.42
N CYS A 65 -1.68 0.91 -5.26
CA CYS A 65 -1.26 -0.29 -4.51
C CYS A 65 -2.51 -1.05 -4.05
N ASP A 66 -2.40 -2.36 -3.89
CA ASP A 66 -3.39 -3.16 -3.18
C ASP A 66 -3.07 -3.10 -1.69
N VAL A 67 -4.03 -2.72 -0.85
CA VAL A 67 -3.88 -2.69 0.61
C VAL A 67 -4.89 -3.63 1.26
N VAL A 68 -4.65 -3.99 2.52
CA VAL A 68 -5.65 -4.72 3.31
C VAL A 68 -6.88 -3.83 3.48
N CYS A 69 -8.04 -4.33 3.10
CA CYS A 69 -9.31 -3.62 3.31
C CYS A 69 -9.54 -3.47 4.81
N GLN A 70 -9.74 -2.24 5.26
CA GLN A 70 -10.27 -1.98 6.60
C GLN A 70 -11.78 -1.98 6.48
N ASN A 71 -12.40 -3.11 6.83
CA ASN A 71 -13.84 -3.31 6.82
C ASN A 71 -14.52 -2.57 7.97
#